data_AF-A0A934G942-F1
#
_entry.id   AF-A0A934G942-F1
#
_cell.length_a   1.000
_cell.length_b   1.000
_cell.length_c   1.000
_cell.angle_alpha   90.00
_cell.angle_beta   90.00
_cell.angle_gamma   90.00
#
_symmetry.space_group_name_H-M   'P 1'
#
loop_
_entity.id
_entity.type
_entity.pdbx_description
1 polymer ?
#
loop_
_entity_poly.entity_id
_entity_poly.type
_entity_poly.pdbx_seq_one_letter_code
_entity_poly.pdbx_strand_id
1 'polypeptide(L)' 'MSTTEPVPAGSSEGVERIPVMQRILDNPFLLLFLGVTIPTVLYILWGVMEVASIPLAK' A
#
# COMPACT_ATOMS: atom_id res chain seq x y z
N MET A 1 -49.10 16.40 -25.88
CA MET A 1 -48.21 17.41 -25.27
C MET A 1 -48.39 17.34 -23.77
N SER A 2 -47.47 16.67 -23.07
CA SER A 2 -47.36 16.70 -21.62
C SER A 2 -45.89 16.90 -21.28
N THR A 3 -45.59 18.12 -20.83
CA THR A 3 -44.46 18.55 -19.99
C THR A 3 -43.18 17.73 -20.00
N THR A 4 -42.15 18.33 -20.60
CA THR A 4 -40.76 18.17 -20.22
C THR A 4 -40.60 18.61 -18.76
N GLU A 5 -40.37 17.67 -17.85
CA GLU A 5 -39.61 17.97 -16.63
C GLU A 5 -38.16 17.50 -16.87
N PRO A 6 -37.18 18.41 -16.96
CA PRO A 6 -35.80 18.00 -16.83
C PRO A 6 -35.62 17.59 -15.37
N VAL A 7 -35.54 16.29 -15.13
CA VAL A 7 -35.11 15.74 -13.83
C VAL A 7 -33.81 16.45 -13.47
N PRO A 8 -33.74 17.11 -12.30
CA PRO A 8 -32.56 17.86 -11.92
C PRO A 8 -31.39 16.87 -11.90
N ALA A 9 -30.36 17.18 -12.69
CA ALA A 9 -29.08 16.51 -12.59
C ALA A 9 -28.64 16.58 -11.14
N GLY A 10 -28.81 15.46 -10.42
CA GLY A 10 -28.41 15.29 -9.05
C GLY A 10 -26.91 15.53 -8.98
N SER A 11 -26.56 16.74 -8.57
CA SER A 11 -25.21 17.19 -8.27
C SER A 11 -24.76 16.47 -7.01
N SER A 12 -24.24 15.26 -7.20
CA SER A 12 -23.43 14.56 -6.20
C SER A 12 -22.17 14.03 -6.88
N GLU A 13 -21.45 14.91 -7.57
CA GLU A 13 -20.02 14.70 -7.82
C GLU A 13 -19.25 14.89 -6.50
N GLY A 14 -19.55 14.02 -5.53
CA GLY A 14 -18.66 13.81 -4.41
C GLY A 14 -17.42 13.15 -4.99
N VAL A 15 -16.32 13.89 -5.11
CA VAL A 15 -15.00 13.35 -5.45
C VAL A 15 -14.77 12.13 -4.58
N GLU A 16 -14.97 10.94 -5.13
CA GLU A 16 -14.86 9.69 -4.38
C GLU A 16 -13.38 9.56 -4.00
N ARG A 17 -13.07 9.87 -2.75
CA ARG A 17 -11.70 9.93 -2.27
C ARG A 17 -11.16 8.51 -2.30
N ILE A 18 -10.34 8.22 -3.31
CA ILE A 18 -9.68 6.92 -3.46
C ILE A 18 -9.00 6.56 -2.13
N PRO A 19 -9.38 5.45 -1.48
CA PRO A 19 -8.84 5.06 -0.20
C PRO A 19 -7.33 4.80 -0.31
N VAL A 20 -6.59 5.20 0.72
CA VAL A 20 -5.12 5.17 0.73
C VAL A 20 -4.58 3.75 0.51
N MET A 21 -5.27 2.74 1.07
CA MET A 21 -4.88 1.35 0.88
C MET A 21 -4.95 0.90 -0.58
N GLN A 22 -5.96 1.34 -1.35
CA GLN A 22 -6.03 1.07 -2.79
C GLN A 22 -4.83 1.69 -3.51
N ARG A 23 -4.50 2.96 -3.24
CA ARG A 23 -3.34 3.62 -3.88
C ARG A 23 -2.00 2.91 -3.63
N ILE A 24 -1.85 2.27 -2.48
CA ILE A 24 -0.65 1.49 -2.14
C ILE A 24 -0.62 0.19 -2.95
N LEU A 25 -1.76 -0.50 -3.07
CA LEU A 25 -1.88 -1.75 -3.81
C LEU A 25 -1.92 -1.55 -5.34
N ASP A 26 -2.34 -0.38 -5.80
CA ASP A 26 -2.41 -0.04 -7.23
C ASP A 26 -1.04 0.38 -7.81
N ASN A 27 -0.04 0.63 -6.96
CA ASN A 27 1.29 1.00 -7.40
C ASN A 27 2.24 -0.22 -7.41
N PRO A 28 2.51 -0.82 -8.59
CA PRO A 28 3.32 -2.03 -8.68
C PRO A 28 4.76 -1.83 -8.22
N PHE A 29 5.33 -0.62 -8.34
CA PHE A 29 6.67 -0.33 -7.85
C PHE A 29 6.73 -0.26 -6.33
N LEU A 30 5.69 0.29 -5.67
CA LEU A 30 5.59 0.25 -4.21
C LEU A 30 5.43 -1.17 -3.70
N LEU A 31 4.60 -1.98 -4.36
CA LEU A 31 4.46 -3.40 -4.02
C LEU A 31 5.76 -4.18 -4.24
N LEU A 32 6.48 -3.95 -5.33
CA LEU A 32 7.78 -4.57 -5.59
C LEU A 32 8.81 -4.12 -4.53
N PHE A 33 8.90 -2.83 -4.27
CA PHE A 33 9.81 -2.28 -3.27
C PHE A 33 9.55 -2.90 -1.91
N LEU A 34 8.28 -2.93 -1.47
CA LEU A 34 7.90 -3.52 -0.19
C LEU A 34 8.15 -5.03 -0.17
N GLY A 35 7.85 -5.72 -1.27
CA GLY A 35 8.04 -7.16 -1.45
C GLY A 35 9.49 -7.62 -1.41
N VAL A 36 10.44 -6.78 -1.85
CA VAL A 36 11.88 -7.06 -1.72
C VAL A 36 12.43 -6.55 -0.39
N THR A 37 12.06 -5.34 0.01
CA THR A 37 12.63 -4.68 1.20
C THR A 37 12.26 -5.41 2.49
N ILE A 38 11.02 -5.87 2.65
CA ILE A 38 10.59 -6.60 3.86
C ILE A 38 11.44 -7.86 4.09
N PRO A 39 11.51 -8.83 3.16
CA PRO A 39 12.31 -10.04 3.38
C PRO A 39 13.80 -9.73 3.48
N THR A 40 14.32 -8.75 2.73
CA THR A 40 15.73 -8.35 2.84
C THR A 40 16.07 -7.82 4.24
N VAL A 41 15.27 -6.90 4.77
CA VAL A 41 15.51 -6.34 6.12
C VAL A 41 15.35 -7.43 7.18
N LEU A 42 14.29 -8.24 7.10
CA LEU A 42 14.09 -9.35 8.04
C LEU A 42 15.27 -10.33 8.02
N TYR A 43 15.75 -10.71 6.83
CA TYR A 43 16.87 -11.62 6.68
C TYR A 43 18.18 -11.04 7.21
N ILE A 44 18.43 -9.74 6.97
CA ILE A 44 19.60 -9.04 7.52
C ILE A 44 19.52 -8.99 9.04
N LEU A 45 18.38 -8.58 9.61
CA LEU A 45 18.22 -8.51 11.06
C LEU A 45 18.40 -9.88 11.71
N TRP A 46 17.83 -10.93 11.10
CA TRP A 46 18.01 -12.30 11.54
C TRP A 46 19.49 -12.72 11.48
N GLY A 47 20.18 -12.46 10.36
CA GLY A 47 21.60 -12.79 10.21
C GLY A 47 22.50 -12.02 11.17
N VAL A 48 22.19 -10.75 11.46
CA VAL A 48 22.94 -9.96 12.45
C VAL A 48 22.75 -10.51 13.86
N MET A 49 21.52 -10.88 14.22
CA MET A 49 21.22 -11.54 15.50
C MET A 49 21.99 -12.87 15.64
N GLU A 50 22.01 -13.68 14.57
CA GLU A 50 22.76 -14.95 14.53
C GLU A 50 24.25 -14.70 14.78
N VAL A 51 24.88 -13.78 14.05
CA VAL A 51 26.31 -13.45 14.22
C VAL A 51 26.61 -12.89 15.61
N ALA A 52 25.75 -12.01 16.14
CA ALA A 52 25.92 -11.44 17.47
C ALA A 52 25.82 -12.49 18.60
N SER A 53 25.10 -13.58 18.35
CA SER A 53 24.95 -14.68 19.30
C SER A 53 26.12 -15.67 19.31
N ILE A 54 27.04 -15.58 18.33
CA ILE A 54 28.23 -16.45 18.26
C ILE A 54 29.16 -16.08 19.42
N PRO A 55 29.44 -17.01 20.35
CA PRO A 55 30.37 -16.75 21.43
C PRO A 55 31.77 -16.58 20.87
N LEU A 56 32.40 -15.44 21.21
CA LEU A 56 33.80 -15.20 20.89
C LEU A 56 34.64 -16.20 21.68
N ALA A 57 35.48 -16.97 20.99
CA ALA A 57 36.39 -17.92 21.62
C ALA A 57 37.29 -17.17 22.63
N LYS A 58 37.47 -17.79 23.81
CA LYS A 58 38.30 -17.29 24.90
C LYS A 58 39.79 -17.25 24.53
#